data_AF-A0A1V3XG92-F1
#
_entry.id   AF-A0A1V3XG92-F1
#
_cell.length_a   1.000
_cell.length_b   1.000
_cell.length_c   1.000
_cell.angle_alpha   90.00
_cell.angle_beta   90.00
_cell.angle_gamma   90.00
#
_symmetry.space_group_name_H-M   'P 1'
#
loop_
_entity.id
_entity.type
_entity.pdbx_description
1 polymer ?
#
loop_
_entity_poly.entity_id
_entity_poly.type
_entity_poly.pdbx_seq_one_letter_code
_entity_poly.pdbx_strand_id
1 'polypeptide(L)'
;MWILGGYQSDFARNLTKERRDFADLTAEVVAGTLNEARVDAAGIAATGVIHVANAFGEMFAAQGHLGAMPATMCDGLWDTPASRHEAACASGSVATLAAMADLRSGAYDCALVVGLELEKTVPGDTAAQYLGAAAWTGHEGAEARYLWPSMFAEVADEYDRRYGLDDTHLRPSPHSTTPTPAAIPTPRLGAGRFPTRSPTTTRPTRSPKDGCGAWTAAK
;
A
#
# COMPACT_ATOMS: atom_id res chain seq x y z
N MET A 1 -18.68 -1.18 15.27
CA MET A 1 -17.42 -1.79 14.81
C MET A 1 -16.29 -0.92 15.30
N TRP A 2 -15.27 -1.53 15.89
CA TRP A 2 -14.19 -0.86 16.61
C TRP A 2 -12.89 -1.58 16.29
N ILE A 3 -11.76 -0.88 16.36
CA ILE A 3 -10.43 -1.49 16.25
C ILE A 3 -9.98 -1.88 17.66
N LEU A 4 -9.69 -3.16 17.88
CA LEU A 4 -9.28 -3.68 19.20
C LEU A 4 -7.78 -3.50 19.46
N GLY A 5 -6.96 -3.53 18.41
CA GLY A 5 -5.52 -3.37 18.47
C GLY A 5 -4.92 -3.44 17.06
N GLY A 6 -3.62 -3.17 16.96
CA GLY A 6 -2.88 -3.23 15.70
C GLY A 6 -1.38 -3.29 15.95
N TYR A 7 -0.67 -3.95 15.05
CA TYR A 7 0.76 -4.09 15.09
C TYR A 7 1.35 -3.77 13.71
N GLN A 8 2.54 -3.17 13.71
CA GLN A 8 3.30 -2.89 12.50
C GLN A 8 4.75 -3.33 12.71
N SER A 9 5.28 -4.12 11.77
CA SER A 9 6.70 -4.45 11.76
C SER A 9 7.55 -3.24 11.35
N ASP A 10 8.86 -3.32 11.56
CA ASP A 10 9.79 -2.32 11.07
C ASP A 10 10.05 -2.48 9.56
N PHE A 11 9.49 -1.59 8.74
CA PHE A 11 9.65 -1.60 7.28
C PHE A 11 11.07 -1.30 6.80
N ALA A 12 11.94 -0.75 7.66
CA ALA A 12 13.34 -0.55 7.31
C ALA A 12 14.07 -1.89 7.12
N ARG A 13 13.59 -2.95 7.79
CA ARG A 13 14.18 -4.29 7.75
C ARG A 13 14.25 -4.85 6.33
N ASN A 14 15.23 -5.72 6.14
CA ASN A 14 15.36 -6.53 4.93
C ASN A 14 15.33 -7.99 5.37
N LEU A 15 14.12 -8.55 5.39
CA LEU A 15 13.88 -9.91 5.91
C LEU A 15 14.70 -10.95 5.14
N THR A 16 14.87 -10.78 3.83
CA THR A 16 15.72 -11.67 3.02
C THR A 16 17.17 -11.71 3.53
N LYS A 17 17.75 -10.55 3.91
CA LYS A 17 19.09 -10.48 4.52
C LYS A 17 19.13 -11.06 5.94
N GLU A 18 18.01 -11.02 6.64
CA GLU A 18 17.82 -11.66 7.95
C GLU A 18 17.58 -13.18 7.81
N ARG A 19 17.54 -13.72 6.59
CA ARG A 19 17.20 -15.12 6.27
C ARG A 19 15.79 -15.49 6.74
N ARG A 20 14.88 -14.53 6.60
CA ARG A 20 13.46 -14.62 6.92
C ARG A 20 12.60 -14.47 5.68
N ASP A 21 11.39 -15.01 5.74
CA ASP A 21 10.42 -14.96 4.65
C ASP A 21 9.00 -14.58 5.14
N PHE A 22 7.98 -14.89 4.34
CA PHE A 22 6.60 -14.58 4.67
C PHE A 22 6.10 -15.33 5.90
N ALA A 23 6.62 -16.53 6.19
CA ALA A 23 6.25 -17.29 7.38
C ALA A 23 6.65 -16.51 8.64
N ASP A 24 7.90 -16.02 8.69
CA ASP A 24 8.40 -15.24 9.82
C ASP A 24 7.64 -13.92 9.99
N LEU A 25 7.40 -13.21 8.88
CA LEU A 25 6.65 -11.95 8.93
C LEU A 25 5.20 -12.17 9.38
N THR A 26 4.56 -13.25 8.91
CA THR A 26 3.20 -13.61 9.31
C THR A 26 3.15 -13.93 10.80
N ALA A 27 4.07 -14.75 11.30
CA ALA A 27 4.14 -15.10 12.71
C ALA A 27 4.31 -13.85 13.59
N GLU A 28 5.22 -12.95 13.21
CA GLU A 28 5.45 -11.68 13.90
C GLU A 28 4.21 -10.78 13.92
N VAL A 29 3.61 -10.52 12.75
CA VAL A 29 2.47 -9.60 12.63
C VAL A 29 1.21 -10.16 13.30
N VAL A 30 0.94 -11.45 13.16
CA VAL A 30 -0.21 -12.11 13.81
C VAL A 30 -0.03 -12.08 15.33
N ALA A 31 1.12 -12.51 15.86
CA ALA A 31 1.37 -12.53 17.30
C ALA A 31 1.33 -11.11 17.89
N GLY A 32 1.96 -10.14 17.23
CA GLY A 32 1.93 -8.74 17.64
C GLY A 32 0.52 -8.17 17.68
N THR A 33 -0.28 -8.42 16.64
CA THR A 33 -1.66 -7.91 16.55
C THR A 33 -2.56 -8.51 17.63
N LEU A 34 -2.50 -9.83 17.84
CA LEU A 34 -3.28 -10.52 18.87
C LEU A 34 -2.90 -10.03 20.28
N ASN A 35 -1.61 -9.82 20.55
CA ASN A 35 -1.14 -9.30 21.82
C ASN A 35 -1.62 -7.87 22.09
N GLU A 36 -1.50 -6.96 21.11
CA GLU A 36 -1.97 -5.58 21.25
C GLU A 36 -3.50 -5.50 21.40
N ALA A 37 -4.23 -6.35 20.68
CA ALA A 37 -5.68 -6.46 20.79
C ALA A 37 -6.14 -7.16 22.09
N ARG A 38 -5.23 -7.86 22.79
CA ARG A 38 -5.54 -8.72 23.95
C ARG A 38 -6.60 -9.78 23.62
N VAL A 39 -6.48 -10.36 22.43
CA VAL A 39 -7.37 -11.40 21.91
C VAL A 39 -6.56 -12.66 21.67
N ASP A 40 -7.10 -13.81 22.09
CA ASP A 40 -6.52 -15.10 21.76
C ASP A 40 -6.91 -15.52 20.33
N ALA A 41 -6.02 -16.23 19.65
CA ALA A 41 -6.25 -16.76 18.31
C ALA A 41 -7.52 -17.62 18.24
N ALA A 42 -7.76 -18.46 19.26
CA ALA A 42 -8.97 -19.28 19.34
C ALA A 42 -10.26 -18.45 19.40
N GLY A 43 -10.20 -17.21 19.93
CA GLY A 43 -11.31 -16.27 19.91
C GLY A 43 -11.65 -15.79 18.49
N ILE A 44 -10.63 -15.62 17.64
CA ILE A 44 -10.83 -15.33 16.22
C ILE A 44 -11.38 -16.55 15.50
N ALA A 45 -10.83 -17.75 15.73
CA ALA A 45 -11.28 -18.97 15.06
C ALA A 45 -12.74 -19.33 15.35
N ALA A 46 -13.23 -19.04 16.56
CA ALA A 46 -14.59 -19.38 16.97
C ALA A 46 -15.68 -18.56 16.23
N THR A 47 -15.43 -17.28 15.95
CA THR A 47 -16.48 -16.35 15.46
C THR A 47 -16.00 -15.35 14.41
N GLY A 48 -14.81 -15.57 13.84
CA GLY A 48 -14.12 -14.57 13.04
C GLY A 48 -13.71 -15.02 11.64
N VAL A 49 -13.11 -14.06 10.93
CA VAL A 49 -12.62 -14.21 9.57
C VAL A 49 -11.25 -13.52 9.43
N ILE A 50 -10.41 -14.02 8.52
CA ILE A 50 -9.08 -13.46 8.27
C ILE A 50 -9.02 -12.87 6.86
N HIS A 51 -8.52 -11.64 6.75
CA HIS A 51 -8.29 -10.96 5.49
C HIS A 51 -6.80 -10.66 5.35
N VAL A 52 -6.14 -11.34 4.42
CA VAL A 52 -4.71 -11.15 4.14
C VAL A 52 -4.55 -10.24 2.93
N ALA A 53 -3.98 -9.06 3.12
CA ALA A 53 -3.59 -8.18 2.03
C ALA A 53 -2.17 -8.49 1.56
N ASN A 54 -2.02 -8.72 0.26
CA ASN A 54 -0.73 -8.84 -0.41
C ASN A 54 -0.89 -8.48 -1.88
N ALA A 55 -0.01 -7.63 -2.41
CA ALA A 55 -0.04 -7.22 -3.81
C ALA A 55 0.75 -8.19 -4.69
N PHE A 56 2.03 -8.41 -4.37
CA PHE A 56 2.99 -8.93 -5.33
C PHE A 56 3.80 -10.14 -4.83
N GLY A 57 3.32 -10.83 -3.79
CA GLY A 57 4.02 -11.96 -3.17
C GLY A 57 4.37 -13.10 -4.15
N GLU A 58 3.51 -13.34 -5.15
CA GLU A 58 3.77 -14.34 -6.21
C GLU A 58 4.97 -13.98 -7.08
N MET A 59 5.18 -12.69 -7.33
CA MET A 59 6.27 -12.22 -8.18
C MET A 59 7.57 -12.07 -7.39
N PHE A 60 7.49 -11.45 -6.21
CA PHE A 60 8.69 -11.16 -5.42
C PHE A 60 9.22 -12.36 -4.65
N ALA A 61 8.36 -13.26 -4.17
CA ALA A 61 8.77 -14.36 -3.30
C ALA A 61 8.24 -15.72 -3.75
N ALA A 62 7.69 -15.83 -4.96
CA ALA A 62 7.09 -17.06 -5.48
C ALA A 62 6.01 -17.67 -4.56
N GLN A 63 5.30 -16.82 -3.79
CA GLN A 63 4.33 -17.26 -2.79
C GLN A 63 2.96 -16.62 -3.03
N GLY A 64 1.97 -17.46 -3.40
CA GLY A 64 0.61 -16.99 -3.73
C GLY A 64 -0.45 -17.22 -2.67
N HIS A 65 -0.60 -18.44 -2.17
CA HIS A 65 -1.70 -18.86 -1.27
C HIS A 65 -1.55 -18.32 0.17
N LEU A 66 -1.33 -17.03 0.33
CA LEU A 66 -1.07 -16.33 1.60
C LEU A 66 -2.28 -16.29 2.53
N GLY A 67 -3.50 -16.51 2.03
CA GLY A 67 -4.69 -16.66 2.87
C GLY A 67 -4.54 -17.79 3.90
N ALA A 68 -3.85 -18.87 3.56
CA ALA A 68 -3.61 -19.99 4.48
C ALA A 68 -2.45 -19.74 5.47
N MET A 69 -1.65 -18.68 5.25
CA MET A 69 -0.41 -18.48 6.00
C MET A 69 -0.62 -18.16 7.48
N PRO A 70 -1.61 -17.33 7.89
CA PRO A 70 -1.90 -17.10 9.31
C PRO A 70 -2.19 -18.39 10.09
N ALA A 71 -3.01 -19.29 9.55
CA ALA A 71 -3.30 -20.59 10.18
C ALA A 71 -2.10 -21.55 10.16
N THR A 72 -1.21 -21.41 9.18
CA THR A 72 0.05 -22.18 9.12
C THR A 72 1.04 -21.75 10.20
N MET A 73 1.04 -20.45 10.56
CA MET A 73 1.99 -19.88 11.51
C MET A 73 1.44 -19.73 12.93
N CYS A 74 0.13 -19.91 13.11
CA CYS A 74 -0.55 -19.83 14.40
C CYS A 74 -1.65 -20.90 14.47
N ASP A 75 -1.36 -22.01 15.16
CA ASP A 75 -2.27 -23.16 15.29
C ASP A 75 -3.67 -22.76 15.80
N GLY A 76 -3.76 -21.73 16.66
CA GLY A 76 -5.03 -21.25 17.18
C GLY A 76 -5.94 -20.58 16.14
N LEU A 77 -5.43 -20.31 14.93
CA LEU A 77 -6.19 -19.82 13.78
C LEU A 77 -6.60 -20.93 12.80
N TRP A 78 -6.31 -22.20 13.12
CA TRP A 78 -6.75 -23.33 12.29
C TRP A 78 -8.27 -23.33 12.12
N ASP A 79 -8.75 -23.81 10.97
CA ASP A 79 -10.16 -23.80 10.53
C ASP A 79 -10.83 -22.41 10.41
N THR A 80 -10.10 -21.30 10.62
CA THR A 80 -10.65 -19.95 10.42
C THR A 80 -10.76 -19.62 8.92
N PRO A 81 -11.91 -19.18 8.42
CA PRO A 81 -12.04 -18.71 7.04
C PRO A 81 -11.06 -17.57 6.75
N ALA A 82 -10.30 -17.70 5.67
CA ALA A 82 -9.28 -16.72 5.30
C ALA A 82 -9.27 -16.45 3.79
N SER A 83 -9.08 -15.19 3.41
CA SER A 83 -9.02 -14.76 2.00
C SER A 83 -7.84 -13.82 1.75
N ARG A 84 -7.19 -13.97 0.58
CA ARG A 84 -6.17 -13.02 0.09
C ARG A 84 -6.84 -11.92 -0.73
N HIS A 85 -6.44 -10.68 -0.49
CA HIS A 85 -6.90 -9.48 -1.19
C HIS A 85 -5.73 -8.84 -1.92
N GLU A 86 -5.94 -8.52 -3.19
CA GLU A 86 -4.97 -7.87 -4.08
C GLU A 86 -5.64 -6.66 -4.73
N ALA A 87 -5.00 -5.51 -4.59
CA ALA A 87 -5.39 -4.24 -5.23
C ALA A 87 -4.19 -3.28 -5.29
N ALA A 88 -3.04 -3.77 -5.76
CA ALA A 88 -1.75 -3.08 -5.76
C ALA A 88 -1.44 -2.48 -4.37
N CYS A 89 -0.94 -1.24 -4.32
CA CYS A 89 -0.68 -0.53 -3.07
C CYS A 89 -1.94 -0.33 -2.18
N ALA A 90 -3.14 -0.52 -2.71
CA ALA A 90 -4.39 -0.41 -1.96
C ALA A 90 -4.86 -1.74 -1.32
N SER A 91 -4.10 -2.83 -1.47
CA SER A 91 -4.48 -4.17 -0.97
C SER A 91 -4.89 -4.15 0.51
N GLY A 92 -4.15 -3.44 1.37
CA GLY A 92 -4.49 -3.30 2.80
C GLY A 92 -5.85 -2.65 3.05
N SER A 93 -6.16 -1.59 2.29
CA SER A 93 -7.44 -0.90 2.37
C SER A 93 -8.59 -1.77 1.87
N VAL A 94 -8.38 -2.52 0.78
CA VAL A 94 -9.41 -3.44 0.25
C VAL A 94 -9.67 -4.60 1.21
N ALA A 95 -8.63 -5.19 1.81
CA ALA A 95 -8.79 -6.21 2.86
C ALA A 95 -9.57 -5.68 4.06
N THR A 96 -9.29 -4.43 4.47
CA THR A 96 -10.04 -3.76 5.53
C THR A 96 -11.50 -3.58 5.13
N LEU A 97 -11.79 -3.07 3.93
CA LEU A 97 -13.17 -2.90 3.45
C LEU A 97 -13.94 -4.22 3.38
N ALA A 98 -13.28 -5.31 2.96
CA ALA A 98 -13.86 -6.66 2.96
C ALA A 98 -14.21 -7.10 4.40
N ALA A 99 -13.29 -6.96 5.35
CA ALA A 99 -13.54 -7.26 6.76
C ALA A 99 -14.71 -6.44 7.33
N MET A 100 -14.80 -5.16 6.97
CA MET A 100 -15.91 -4.31 7.39
C MET A 100 -17.25 -4.78 6.82
N ALA A 101 -17.28 -5.28 5.58
CA ALA A 101 -18.49 -5.82 4.97
C ALA A 101 -18.94 -7.10 5.67
N ASP A 102 -18.01 -8.01 5.94
CA ASP A 102 -18.26 -9.27 6.65
C ASP A 102 -18.82 -9.02 8.06
N LEU A 103 -18.19 -8.12 8.84
CA LEU A 103 -18.67 -7.74 10.17
C LEU A 103 -20.05 -7.07 10.13
N ARG A 104 -20.32 -6.22 9.12
CA ARG A 104 -21.62 -5.53 8.99
C ARG A 104 -22.74 -6.47 8.54
N SER A 105 -22.41 -7.56 7.86
CA SER A 105 -23.38 -8.58 7.45
C SER A 105 -23.88 -9.41 8.63
N GLY A 106 -23.14 -9.44 9.74
CA GLY A 106 -23.41 -10.32 10.89
C GLY A 106 -22.97 -11.77 10.67
N ALA A 107 -22.25 -12.07 9.58
CA ALA A 107 -21.66 -13.38 9.35
C ALA A 107 -20.54 -13.72 10.34
N TYR A 108 -19.84 -12.69 10.84
CA TYR A 108 -18.74 -12.80 11.79
C TYR A 108 -18.80 -11.68 12.81
N ASP A 109 -18.30 -11.95 14.02
CA ASP A 109 -18.23 -10.97 15.13
C ASP A 109 -16.86 -10.30 15.23
N CYS A 110 -15.82 -10.93 14.67
CA CYS A 110 -14.45 -10.44 14.69
C CYS A 110 -13.77 -10.64 13.33
N ALA A 111 -12.79 -9.79 13.01
CA ALA A 111 -11.98 -9.94 11.82
C ALA A 111 -10.53 -9.62 12.12
N LEU A 112 -9.61 -10.46 11.65
CA LEU A 112 -8.18 -10.22 11.67
C LEU A 112 -7.74 -9.79 10.26
N VAL A 113 -7.26 -8.56 10.13
CA VAL A 113 -6.72 -8.03 8.87
C VAL A 113 -5.19 -8.02 8.95
N VAL A 114 -4.52 -8.68 8.01
CA VAL A 114 -3.05 -8.84 8.01
C VAL A 114 -2.50 -8.34 6.67
N GLY A 115 -1.64 -7.32 6.69
CA GLY A 115 -0.91 -6.87 5.50
C GLY A 115 0.50 -7.44 5.47
N LEU A 116 0.88 -8.09 4.36
CA LEU A 116 2.18 -8.74 4.20
C LEU A 116 2.76 -8.41 2.82
N GLU A 117 3.99 -7.89 2.77
CA GLU A 117 4.72 -7.68 1.53
C GLU A 117 6.23 -7.88 1.72
N LEU A 118 6.90 -8.47 0.74
CA LEU A 118 8.35 -8.67 0.72
C LEU A 118 8.92 -8.20 -0.63
N GLU A 119 9.31 -6.93 -0.73
CA GLU A 119 9.77 -6.36 -2.01
C GLU A 119 11.30 -6.38 -2.19
N LYS A 120 12.06 -6.64 -1.12
CA LYS A 120 13.54 -6.61 -1.13
C LYS A 120 14.18 -7.98 -1.44
N THR A 121 13.48 -8.82 -2.21
CA THR A 121 13.88 -10.20 -2.56
C THR A 121 14.58 -10.32 -3.91
N VAL A 122 14.46 -9.30 -4.77
CA VAL A 122 15.01 -9.28 -6.14
C VAL A 122 15.77 -7.98 -6.43
N PRO A 123 16.59 -7.91 -7.50
CA PRO A 123 17.22 -6.67 -7.94
C PRO A 123 16.22 -5.57 -8.30
N GLY A 124 16.60 -4.31 -8.13
CA GLY A 124 15.69 -3.15 -8.30
C GLY A 124 15.05 -3.03 -9.69
N ASP A 125 15.78 -3.37 -10.77
CA ASP A 125 15.21 -3.35 -12.12
C ASP A 125 14.11 -4.43 -12.29
N THR A 126 14.28 -5.60 -11.69
CA THR A 126 13.25 -6.66 -11.65
C THR A 126 12.06 -6.24 -10.78
N ALA A 127 12.33 -5.63 -9.62
CA ALA A 127 11.28 -5.10 -8.75
C ALA A 127 10.40 -4.08 -9.49
N ALA A 128 11.01 -3.15 -10.23
CA ALA A 128 10.28 -2.17 -11.03
C ALA A 128 9.38 -2.81 -12.10
N GLN A 129 9.83 -3.91 -12.71
CA GLN A 129 9.01 -4.67 -13.66
C GLN A 129 7.81 -5.35 -12.97
N TYR A 130 8.02 -5.97 -11.81
CA TYR A 130 6.92 -6.58 -11.03
C TYR A 130 5.88 -5.57 -10.58
N LEU A 131 6.32 -4.41 -10.08
CA LEU A 131 5.41 -3.32 -9.73
C LEU A 131 4.60 -2.84 -10.94
N GLY A 132 5.16 -2.96 -12.16
CA GLY A 132 4.46 -2.64 -13.41
C GLY A 132 3.18 -3.44 -13.65
N ALA A 133 3.02 -4.61 -13.00
CA ALA A 133 1.80 -5.42 -13.09
C ALA A 133 0.55 -4.70 -12.55
N ALA A 134 0.71 -3.65 -11.74
CA ALA A 134 -0.40 -2.84 -11.25
C ALA A 134 -0.92 -1.79 -12.25
N ALA A 135 -0.29 -1.65 -13.42
CA ALA A 135 -0.76 -0.82 -14.52
C ALA A 135 -1.47 -1.66 -15.60
N TRP A 136 -2.01 -1.02 -16.63
CA TRP A 136 -2.49 -1.74 -17.80
C TRP A 136 -1.30 -2.25 -18.63
N THR A 137 -0.88 -3.48 -18.31
CA THR A 137 0.27 -4.14 -18.92
C THR A 137 0.18 -4.12 -20.46
N GLY A 138 1.25 -3.67 -21.10
CA GLY A 138 1.35 -3.55 -22.57
C GLY A 138 0.65 -2.32 -23.17
N HIS A 139 -0.04 -1.51 -22.37
CA HIS A 139 -0.78 -0.33 -22.85
C HIS A 139 -0.31 0.97 -22.18
N GLU A 140 0.15 0.90 -20.93
CA GLU A 140 0.61 2.05 -20.17
C GLU A 140 2.14 2.05 -19.98
N GLY A 141 2.74 3.22 -20.17
CA GLY A 141 4.18 3.50 -19.95
C GLY A 141 5.15 2.58 -20.68
N ALA A 142 4.83 2.20 -21.92
CA ALA A 142 5.70 1.41 -22.80
C ALA A 142 7.11 2.03 -22.99
N GLU A 143 7.21 3.35 -22.94
CA GLU A 143 8.46 4.09 -23.11
C GLU A 143 9.23 4.33 -21.79
N ALA A 144 8.62 4.00 -20.65
CA ALA A 144 9.20 4.27 -19.33
C ALA A 144 10.05 3.07 -18.86
N ARG A 145 11.34 3.31 -18.61
CA ARG A 145 12.20 2.32 -17.92
C ARG A 145 11.68 2.01 -16.51
N TYR A 146 11.18 3.02 -15.81
CA TYR A 146 10.58 2.91 -14.49
C TYR A 146 9.18 3.50 -14.55
N LEU A 147 8.18 2.62 -14.70
CA LEU A 147 6.79 2.99 -14.97
C LEU A 147 6.23 3.97 -13.94
N TRP A 148 6.21 3.58 -12.66
CA TRP A 148 5.60 4.38 -11.61
C TRP A 148 6.28 5.73 -11.38
N PRO A 149 7.63 5.83 -11.31
CA PRO A 149 8.29 7.13 -11.29
C PRO A 149 7.92 8.03 -12.47
N SER A 150 7.79 7.49 -13.70
CA SER A 150 7.34 8.26 -14.87
C SER A 150 5.92 8.77 -14.69
N MET A 151 5.00 7.89 -14.31
CA MET A 151 3.58 8.26 -14.13
C MET A 151 3.39 9.30 -13.03
N PHE A 152 4.10 9.18 -11.90
CA PHE A 152 4.04 10.21 -10.86
C PHE A 152 4.63 11.54 -11.30
N ALA A 153 5.67 11.54 -12.13
CA ALA A 153 6.23 12.77 -12.70
C ALA A 153 5.23 13.45 -13.66
N GLU A 154 4.56 12.68 -14.52
CA GLU A 154 3.52 13.20 -15.43
C GLU A 154 2.34 13.81 -14.66
N VAL A 155 1.91 13.18 -13.56
CA VAL A 155 0.89 13.73 -12.66
C VAL A 155 1.35 15.03 -12.02
N ALA A 156 2.61 15.10 -11.57
CA ALA A 156 3.18 16.31 -10.97
C ALA A 156 3.27 17.46 -11.98
N ASP A 157 3.74 17.20 -13.20
CA ASP A 157 3.82 18.18 -14.29
C ASP A 157 2.44 18.74 -14.64
N GLU A 158 1.41 17.87 -14.70
CA GLU A 158 0.05 18.32 -14.98
C GLU A 158 -0.57 19.11 -13.82
N TYR A 159 -0.22 18.77 -12.58
CA TYR A 159 -0.63 19.54 -11.41
C TYR A 159 0.01 20.94 -11.42
N ASP A 160 1.33 21.03 -11.65
CA ASP A 160 2.06 22.29 -11.77
C ASP A 160 1.46 23.19 -12.86
N ARG A 161 1.19 22.62 -14.04
CA ARG A 161 0.59 23.35 -15.16
C ARG A 161 -0.78 23.97 -14.83
N ARG A 162 -1.59 23.30 -14.00
CA ARG A 162 -2.97 23.74 -13.67
C ARG A 162 -3.03 24.67 -12.46
N TYR A 163 -2.21 24.41 -11.45
CA TYR A 163 -2.36 25.00 -10.12
C TYR A 163 -1.08 25.64 -9.59
N GLY A 164 0.07 25.39 -10.23
CA GLY A 164 1.39 25.66 -9.68
C GLY A 164 1.77 24.62 -8.63
N LEU A 165 3.01 24.16 -8.67
CA LEU A 165 3.60 23.24 -7.70
C LEU A 165 4.89 23.86 -7.16
N ASP A 166 4.88 24.23 -5.88
CA ASP A 166 6.10 24.67 -5.21
C ASP A 166 6.97 23.46 -4.89
N ASP A 167 8.08 23.37 -5.62
CA ASP A 167 9.11 22.34 -5.50
C ASP A 167 9.67 22.22 -4.06
N THR A 168 9.54 23.26 -3.23
CA THR A 168 9.90 23.25 -1.81
C THR A 168 9.08 22.22 -1.02
N HIS A 169 7.84 21.93 -1.43
CA HIS A 169 6.99 20.91 -0.80
C HIS A 169 7.35 19.48 -1.21
N LEU A 170 8.08 19.30 -2.29
CA LEU A 170 8.52 17.98 -2.78
C LEU A 170 9.89 17.58 -2.23
N ARG A 171 10.63 18.54 -1.69
CA ARG A 171 11.94 18.29 -1.08
C ARG A 171 11.78 17.70 0.31
N PRO A 172 12.60 16.72 0.70
CA PRO A 172 12.65 16.25 2.07
C PRO A 172 12.92 17.44 3.00
N SER A 173 12.07 17.61 4.02
CA SER A 173 12.37 18.53 5.10
C SER A 173 13.61 18.00 5.84
N PRO A 174 14.56 18.85 6.27
CA PRO A 174 15.69 18.42 7.09
C PRO A 174 15.27 17.76 8.42
N HIS A 175 13.99 17.81 8.78
CA HIS A 175 13.41 17.17 9.96
C HIS A 175 12.61 15.89 9.65
N SER A 176 12.53 15.44 8.39
CA SER A 176 11.83 14.19 8.06
C SER A 176 12.68 12.98 8.46
N THR A 177 12.18 12.15 9.37
CA THR A 177 12.84 10.92 9.86
C THR A 177 12.67 9.72 8.91
N THR A 178 11.98 9.89 7.78
CA THR A 178 11.80 8.86 6.76
C THR A 178 13.09 8.70 5.92
N PRO A 179 13.74 7.53 5.93
CA PRO A 179 14.88 7.28 5.05
C PRO A 179 14.42 7.31 3.59
N THR A 180 14.96 8.23 2.80
CA THR A 180 14.61 8.40 1.38
C THR A 180 15.75 7.86 0.51
N PRO A 181 15.48 7.07 -0.56
CA PRO A 181 16.51 6.71 -1.54
C PRO A 181 17.08 7.96 -2.20
N ALA A 182 18.38 7.94 -2.56
CA ALA A 182 19.01 9.05 -3.26
C ALA A 182 18.19 9.47 -4.49
N ALA A 183 17.99 10.78 -4.64
CA ALA A 183 17.17 11.36 -5.69
C ALA A 183 17.57 10.82 -7.07
N ILE A 184 16.62 10.20 -7.78
CA ILE A 184 16.72 9.99 -9.22
C ILE A 184 16.88 11.39 -9.84
N PRO A 185 17.87 11.63 -10.71
CA PRO A 185 18.04 12.94 -11.31
C PRO A 185 16.75 13.32 -12.04
N THR A 186 16.06 14.35 -11.54
CA THR A 186 14.99 15.00 -12.28
C THR A 186 15.58 15.51 -13.59
N PRO A 187 14.92 15.29 -14.74
CA PRO A 187 15.26 15.99 -15.96
C PRO A 187 15.23 17.48 -15.64
N ARG A 188 16.30 18.21 -15.93
CA ARG A 188 16.32 19.67 -15.74
C ARG A 188 15.16 20.24 -16.54
N LEU A 189 14.13 20.74 -15.86
CA LEU A 189 13.15 21.64 -16.45
C LEU A 189 13.94 22.81 -17.03
N GLY A 190 14.08 22.82 -18.35
CA GLY A 190 14.82 23.86 -19.06
C GLY A 190 14.22 25.21 -18.72
N ALA A 191 15.08 26.18 -18.39
CA ALA A 191 14.71 27.56 -18.14
C ALA A 191 14.18 28.22 -19.44
N GLY A 192 12.99 27.83 -19.86
CA GLY A 192 12.25 28.43 -20.96
C GLY A 192 11.45 29.61 -20.44
N ARG A 193 11.94 30.83 -20.68
CA ARG A 193 11.14 32.06 -20.56
C ARG A 193 9.92 31.93 -21.48
N PHE A 194 8.72 31.81 -20.92
CA PHE A 194 7.46 31.90 -21.68
C PHE A 194 6.77 33.25 -21.45
N PRO A 195 6.12 33.81 -22.49
CA PRO A 195 5.60 35.18 -22.46
C PRO A 195 4.30 35.26 -21.65
N THR A 196 4.21 36.29 -20.82
CA THR A 196 3.00 36.66 -20.08
C THR A 196 1.87 37.01 -21.05
N ARG A 197 0.81 36.20 -21.08
CA ARG A 197 -0.46 36.57 -21.71
C ARG A 197 -1.45 37.01 -20.63
N SER A 198 -2.03 38.19 -20.85
CA SER A 198 -3.01 38.86 -19.99
C SER A 198 -4.31 38.06 -19.84
N PRO A 199 -4.99 38.10 -18.68
CA PRO A 199 -6.20 37.34 -18.45
C PRO A 199 -7.43 38.12 -18.93
N THR A 200 -8.25 37.50 -19.78
CA THR A 200 -9.61 38.01 -20.06
C THR A 200 -10.60 36.85 -20.04
N THR A 201 -11.56 36.93 -19.11
CA THR A 201 -12.94 36.35 -19.10
C THR A 201 -13.08 34.83 -19.21
N THR A 202 -13.91 34.08 -18.46
CA THR A 202 -14.97 34.31 -17.47
C THR A 202 -15.25 32.93 -16.86
N ARG A 203 -15.41 32.82 -15.54
CA ARG A 203 -15.67 31.55 -14.81
C ARG A 203 -17.17 31.41 -14.49
N PRO A 204 -17.81 30.24 -14.69
CA PRO A 204 -19.05 29.91 -14.01
C PRO A 204 -18.74 29.28 -12.64
N THR A 205 -19.42 29.77 -11.62
CA THR A 205 -19.42 29.27 -10.24
C THR A 205 -20.19 27.95 -10.11
N ARG A 206 -19.63 26.97 -9.40
CA ARG A 206 -20.39 25.86 -8.81
C ARG A 206 -20.00 25.71 -7.34
N SER A 207 -21.00 25.57 -6.47
CA SER A 207 -20.87 25.50 -5.01
C SER A 207 -20.38 24.11 -4.56
N PRO A 208 -19.90 23.98 -3.31
CA PRO A 208 -19.28 22.76 -2.81
C PRO A 208 -20.35 21.74 -2.44
N LYS A 209 -20.12 20.47 -2.80
CA LYS A 209 -20.80 19.33 -2.19
C LYS A 209 -19.77 18.48 -1.47
N ASP A 210 -20.13 18.18 -0.24
CA ASP A 210 -19.41 17.40 0.74
C ASP A 210 -18.95 16.05 0.18
N GLY A 211 -17.73 15.65 0.54
CA GLY A 211 -17.12 14.40 0.13
C GLY A 211 -16.10 13.95 1.16
N CYS A 212 -16.49 12.93 1.90
CA CYS A 212 -15.75 12.20 2.93
C CYS A 212 -14.25 12.03 2.62
N GLY A 213 -13.39 12.61 3.44
CA GLY A 213 -11.96 12.31 3.44
C GLY A 213 -11.70 11.06 4.28
N ALA A 214 -11.61 9.90 3.62
CA ALA A 214 -10.98 8.71 4.19
C ALA A 214 -9.53 8.67 3.70
N TRP A 215 -8.59 8.99 4.59
CA TRP A 215 -7.17 8.73 4.39
C TRP A 215 -6.83 7.40 5.04
N THR A 216 -6.52 6.39 4.25
CA THR A 216 -5.86 5.18 4.73
C THR A 216 -4.49 5.14 4.09
N ALA A 217 -3.46 5.46 4.86
CA ALA A 217 -2.09 5.13 4.49
C ALA A 217 -1.90 3.65 4.80
N ALA A 218 -1.86 2.82 3.75
CA ALA A 218 -1.28 1.49 3.82
C ALA A 218 -0.01 1.52 2.95
N LYS A 219 1.14 1.36 3.61
CA LYS A 219 2.38 0.83 3.03
C LYS A 219 2.72 -0.42 3.84
#